data_AF-A0A1Q7F6Z2-F1
#
_entry.id   AF-A0A1Q7F6Z2-F1
#
_cell.length_a   1.000
_cell.length_b   1.000
_cell.length_c   1.000
_cell.angle_alpha   90.00
_cell.angle_beta   90.00
_cell.angle_gamma   90.00
#
_symmetry.space_group_name_H-M   'P 1'
#
loop_
_entity.id
_entity.type
_entity.pdbx_description
1 polymer ?
#
loop_
_entity_poly.entity_id
_entity_poly.type
_entity_poly.pdbx_seq_one_letter_code
_entity_poly.pdbx_strand_id
1 'polypeptide(L)' 'MNIREVAALVDHSIVAGGMLPKLEACSHALKKGVGRVRILPAAQAEILPQFYFTKLEYGTEVTA' A
#
# COMPACT_ATOMS: atom_id res chain seq x y z
N MET A 1 -6.28 -0.86 5.11
CA MET A 1 -5.84 -2.19 5.55
C MET A 1 -4.77 -2.01 6.60
N ASN A 2 -4.87 -2.70 7.74
CA ASN A 2 -3.84 -2.65 8.77
C ASN A 2 -2.65 -3.56 8.39
N ILE A 3 -1.43 -3.20 8.78
CA ILE A 3 -0.23 -4.00 8.51
C ILE A 3 -0.32 -5.46 9.01
N ARG A 4 -1.12 -5.74 10.05
CA ARG A 4 -1.38 -7.10 10.54
C ARG A 4 -2.21 -7.91 9.57
N GLU A 5 -3.17 -7.28 8.91
CA GLU A 5 -3.99 -7.92 7.86
C GLU A 5 -3.16 -8.19 6.61
N VAL A 6 -2.22 -7.29 6.28
CA VAL A 6 -1.25 -7.51 5.20
C VAL A 6 -0.44 -8.79 5.44
N ALA A 7 0.06 -8.99 6.65
CA ALA A 7 0.84 -10.17 7.00
C ALA A 7 -0.01 -11.46 6.84
N ALA A 8 -1.27 -11.43 7.26
CA ALA A 8 -2.20 -12.54 7.06
C ALA A 8 -2.48 -12.81 5.57
N LEU A 9 -2.64 -11.77 4.75
CA LEU A 9 -2.88 -11.93 3.30
C LEU A 9 -1.68 -12.49 2.53
N VAL A 10 -0.45 -12.21 2.99
CA VAL A 10 0.77 -12.83 2.48
C VAL A 10 0.84 -14.30 2.90
N ASP A 11 0.55 -14.61 4.17
CA ASP A 11 0.55 -15.97 4.71
C ASP A 11 -0.50 -16.86 4.03
N HIS A 12 -1.69 -16.31 3.76
CA HIS A 12 -2.75 -16.96 2.99
C HIS A 12 -2.46 -17.07 1.49
N SER A 13 -1.28 -16.66 1.01
CA SER A 13 -0.89 -16.66 -0.41
C SER A 13 -1.85 -15.89 -1.34
N ILE A 14 -2.67 -14.98 -0.78
CA ILE A 14 -3.57 -14.11 -1.56
C ILE A 14 -2.75 -13.07 -2.32
N VAL A 15 -1.60 -12.67 -1.75
CA VAL A 15 -0.67 -11.76 -2.38
C VAL A 15 0.61 -12.51 -2.74
N ALA A 16 0.75 -12.88 -4.02
CA ALA A 16 1.89 -13.62 -4.55
C ALA A 16 2.65 -12.83 -5.63
N GLY A 17 3.93 -13.18 -5.85
CA GLY A 17 4.77 -12.58 -6.90
C GLY A 17 5.31 -11.20 -6.52
N GLY A 18 5.35 -10.28 -7.50
CA GLY A 18 5.99 -8.95 -7.35
C GLY A 18 5.34 -8.00 -6.34
N MET A 19 4.23 -8.41 -5.70
CA MET A 19 3.57 -7.65 -4.64
C MET A 19 4.17 -7.90 -3.25
N LEU A 20 4.82 -9.05 -2.99
CA LEU A 20 5.55 -9.30 -1.73
C LEU A 20 6.61 -8.21 -1.44
N PRO A 21 7.55 -7.92 -2.35
CA PRO A 21 8.57 -6.89 -2.09
C PRO A 21 7.95 -5.49 -1.92
N LYS A 22 6.78 -5.23 -2.52
CA LYS A 22 6.05 -3.96 -2.32
C LYS A 22 5.48 -3.87 -0.92
N LEU A 23 4.88 -4.95 -0.41
CA LEU A 23 4.31 -4.99 0.94
C LEU A 23 5.41 -4.95 2.01
N GLU A 24 6.53 -5.63 1.81
CA GLU A 24 7.69 -5.53 2.71
C GLU A 24 8.22 -4.09 2.78
N ALA A 25 8.35 -3.41 1.64
CA ALA A 25 8.75 -2.01 1.60
C ALA A 25 7.72 -1.10 2.33
N CYS A 26 6.42 -1.37 2.18
CA CYS A 26 5.37 -0.67 2.91
C CYS A 26 5.51 -0.87 4.42
N SER A 27 5.72 -2.13 4.87
CA SER A 27 5.93 -2.48 6.28
C SER A 27 7.14 -1.74 6.86
N HIS A 28 8.25 -1.72 6.11
CA HIS A 28 9.47 -1.03 6.51
C HIS A 28 9.27 0.48 6.63
N ALA A 29 8.58 1.10 5.67
CA ALA A 29 8.26 2.51 5.71
C ALA A 29 7.39 2.87 6.93
N LEU A 30 6.34 2.09 7.19
CA LEU A 30 5.46 2.28 8.35
C LEU A 30 6.23 2.16 9.67
N LYS A 31 7.09 1.14 9.81
CA LYS A 31 7.97 0.97 10.99
C LYS A 31 8.96 2.13 11.19
N LYS A 32 9.33 2.84 10.12
CA LYS A 32 10.20 4.02 10.16
C LYS A 32 9.44 5.33 10.47
N GLY A 33 8.15 5.26 10.80
CA GLY A 33 7.34 6.42 11.18
C GLY A 33 6.52 7.03 10.04
N VAL A 34 6.43 6.36 8.89
CA VAL A 34 5.48 6.76 7.85
C VAL A 34 4.06 6.44 8.34
N GLY A 35 3.16 7.42 8.36
CA GLY A 35 1.80 7.23 8.89
C GLY A 35 0.90 6.36 8.02
N ARG A 36 1.12 6.36 6.70
CA ARG A 36 0.35 5.57 5.72
C ARG A 36 1.14 5.36 4.45
N VAL A 37 0.96 4.21 3.81
CA VAL A 37 1.53 3.90 2.50
C VAL A 37 0.41 3.49 1.56
N ARG A 38 0.44 3.96 0.32
CA ARG A 38 -0.54 3.59 -0.71
C ARG A 38 0.16 3.03 -1.93
N ILE A 39 -0.28 1.86 -2.37
CA ILE A 39 0.14 1.24 -3.63
C ILE A 39 -0.87 1.68 -4.70
N LEU A 40 -0.43 2.58 -5.59
CA LEU A 40 -1.21 3.03 -6.73
C LEU A 40 -0.74 2.28 -7.99
N PRO A 41 -1.66 1.79 -8.85
CA PRO A 41 -1.25 1.17 -10.09
C PRO A 41 -0.71 2.24 -11.07
N ALA A 42 0.27 1.86 -11.88
CA ALA A 42 1.01 2.80 -12.74
C ALA A 42 0.13 3.51 -13.77
N ALA A 43 -0.94 2.84 -14.23
CA ALA A 43 -1.93 3.42 -15.14
C ALA A 43 -2.68 4.63 -14.54
N GLN A 44 -2.65 4.79 -13.21
CA GLN A 44 -3.31 5.86 -12.49
C GLN A 44 -2.29 6.86 -11.91
N ALA A 45 -1.05 6.89 -12.39
CA ALA A 45 -0.08 7.87 -11.91
C ALA A 45 -0.52 9.33 -12.17
N GLU A 46 -1.29 9.56 -13.23
CA GLU A 46 -1.81 10.88 -13.62
C GLU A 46 -2.82 11.49 -12.64
N ILE A 47 -3.45 10.69 -11.78
CA ILE A 47 -4.35 11.19 -10.73
C ILE A 47 -3.63 11.57 -9.43
N LEU A 48 -2.31 11.35 -9.33
CA LEU A 48 -1.52 11.71 -8.14
C LEU A 48 -1.65 13.19 -7.74
N PRO A 49 -1.66 14.18 -8.65
CA PRO A 49 -1.86 15.58 -8.27
C PRO A 49 -3.22 15.84 -7.61
N GLN A 50 -4.25 15.04 -7.94
CA GLN A 50 -5.57 15.17 -7.34
C GLN A 50 -5.56 14.78 -5.87
N PHE A 51 -4.57 14.01 -5.39
CA PHE A 51 -4.42 13.64 -3.99
C PHE A 51 -4.31 14.84 -3.04
N TYR A 52 -3.80 15.98 -3.51
CA TYR A 52 -3.74 17.21 -2.71
C TYR A 52 -5.12 17.84 -2.49
N PHE A 53 -6.06 17.57 -3.39
CA PHE A 53 -7.37 18.22 -3.42
C PHE A 53 -8.49 17.27 -2.96
N THR A 54 -8.36 15.97 -3.22
CA THR A 54 -9.38 14.96 -2.93
C THR A 54 -8.73 13.67 -2.44
N LYS A 55 -9.49 12.89 -1.64
CA LYS A 55 -9.07 11.53 -1.31
C LYS A 55 -9.09 10.68 -2.57
N LEU A 56 -7.96 10.06 -2.90
CA LEU A 56 -7.91 9.03 -3.94
C LEU A 56 -8.64 7.77 -3.45
N GLU A 57 -9.63 7.34 -4.21
CA GLU A 57 -10.36 6.07 -3.98
C GLU A 57 -9.65 4.85 -4.64
N TYR A 58 -8.59 5.10 -5.41
CA TYR A 58 -7.87 4.06 -6.14
C TYR A 58 -6.61 3.59 -5.40
N GLY A 59 -6.31 2.30 -5.54
CA GLY A 59 -5.12 1.67 -4.97
C GLY A 59 -5.37 1.01 -3.61
N THR A 60 -4.33 0.37 -3.07
CA THR A 60 -4.37 -0.29 -1.77
C THR A 60 -3.68 0.57 -0.73
N GLU A 61 -4.41 1.00 0.31
CA GLU A 61 -3.84 1.75 1.43
C GLU A 61 -3.51 0.83 2.61
N VAL A 62 -2.26 0.92 3.07
CA VAL A 62 -1.73 0.23 4.24
C VAL A 62 -1.40 1.25 5.33
N THR A 63 -1.93 1.01 6.52
CA THR A 63 -1.70 1.82 7.72
C THR A 63 -1.10 0.95 8.82
N ALA A 64 -0.34 1.57 9.73
CA ALA A 64 0.18 0.90 10.93
C ALA A 64 -0.97 0.47 11.87
#